data_AF-A0A420ZB77-F1
#
_entry.id   AF-A0A420ZB77-F1
#
_cell.length_a   1.000
_cell.length_b   1.000
_cell.length_c   1.000
_cell.angle_alpha   90.00
_cell.angle_beta   90.00
_cell.angle_gamma   90.00
#
_symmetry.space_group_name_H-M   'P 1'
#
loop_
_entity.id
_entity.type
_entity.pdbx_description
1 polymer ?
#
loop_
_entity_poly.entity_id
_entity_poly.type
_entity_poly.pdbx_seq_one_letter_code
_entity_poly.pdbx_strand_id
1 'polypeptide(L)'
;MDYSKGLIYVFGGINGSDSYSKKTYIYNISNNSWSAGADMPDYGKSSGWAEWLNSTHIILFGGTGSGSYSWGKHTYIYDTENDSWSDPGSSAYLYEWGLSGANINGIVYTFGGVVGSSSTSKDIYYYNTSTSSWVDTGRDSYYYHCYDDCVELEGSAICIGSGGYGYGGVIQNYLFYPRKPELYIGSTTDLFWAYSGYDFTGTEELSGFESNISTYLDSCEADRYGYCRVPVRCVSKSVGGLRLENLSVCYNYTNNATIDINATAIQDYLDAQSSSGYYNIPIKISSETNSTIQVDNINITYYGSDNITVTAHFDGNADYNASNDTQIVKVVYSNFNVSLPPDYPSDELVWLPVSNSSKNVTPWGQTDSIPGWNITSLAYDQPFNLSIKVNESYPSCMNMTVSSSNNKSEGILLNTSYQQIITNFTPLTSQGIWWWLDLENCDRDSLGAWVRRTYYLKACCYDCVKCE
;
A
#
# COMPACT_ATOMS: atom_id res chain seq x y z
N MET A 1 13.56 20.56 -1.31
CA MET A 1 14.91 21.00 -1.69
C MET A 1 15.91 19.97 -1.18
N ASP A 2 16.88 19.59 -2.02
CA ASP A 2 17.88 18.61 -1.63
C ASP A 2 19.05 19.30 -0.92
N TYR A 3 18.92 19.47 0.40
CA TYR A 3 20.01 19.97 1.26
C TYR A 3 21.18 18.98 1.37
N SER A 4 21.12 17.80 0.74
CA SER A 4 22.08 16.70 0.92
C SER A 4 23.50 17.02 0.47
N LYS A 5 23.69 17.98 -0.43
CA LYS A 5 25.04 18.35 -0.92
C LYS A 5 25.81 19.27 0.04
N GLY A 6 25.12 19.93 0.98
CA GLY A 6 25.77 20.83 1.94
C GLY A 6 26.54 22.00 1.29
N LEU A 7 26.06 22.52 0.15
CA LEU A 7 26.66 23.65 -0.56
C LEU A 7 25.75 24.88 -0.51
N ILE A 8 26.32 26.07 -0.29
CA ILE A 8 25.64 27.36 -0.35
C ILE A 8 26.26 28.17 -1.49
N TYR A 9 25.42 28.74 -2.35
CA TYR A 9 25.86 29.53 -3.50
C TYR A 9 25.55 31.00 -3.26
N VAL A 10 26.53 31.87 -3.54
CA VAL A 10 26.42 33.32 -3.41
C VAL A 10 26.79 33.94 -4.74
N PHE A 11 25.90 34.79 -5.27
CA PHE A 11 26.03 35.39 -6.59
C PHE A 11 26.12 36.91 -6.49
N GLY A 12 27.16 37.46 -7.10
CA GLY A 12 27.32 38.90 -7.29
C GLY A 12 27.50 39.71 -6.00
N GLY A 13 26.74 40.80 -5.87
CA GLY A 13 26.87 41.81 -4.82
C GLY A 13 27.60 43.09 -5.26
N ILE A 14 27.73 44.02 -4.32
CA ILE A 14 28.50 45.27 -4.49
C ILE A 14 29.80 45.13 -3.71
N ASN A 15 30.94 45.31 -4.36
CA ASN A 15 32.20 45.48 -3.65
C ASN A 15 32.31 46.93 -3.14
N GLY A 16 33.13 47.20 -2.12
CA GLY A 16 33.24 48.49 -1.41
C GLY A 16 33.61 49.75 -2.23
N SER A 17 33.56 49.69 -3.56
CA SER A 17 33.79 50.78 -4.52
C SER A 17 32.64 50.95 -5.52
N ASP A 18 31.39 50.58 -5.16
CA ASP A 18 30.19 50.59 -6.02
C ASP A 18 30.33 49.78 -7.33
N SER A 19 31.30 48.87 -7.39
CA SER A 19 31.47 47.97 -8.52
C SER A 19 30.64 46.71 -8.29
N TYR A 20 29.70 46.46 -9.20
CA TYR A 20 28.92 45.23 -9.23
C TYR A 20 29.84 44.04 -9.51
N SER A 21 29.67 42.98 -8.71
CA SER A 21 30.44 41.76 -8.82
C SER A 21 29.71 40.76 -9.70
N LYS A 22 30.45 40.11 -10.60
CA LYS A 22 29.96 38.94 -11.37
C LYS A 22 30.35 37.61 -10.75
N LYS A 23 30.99 37.63 -9.58
CA LYS A 23 31.56 36.44 -8.95
C LYS A 23 30.48 35.51 -8.42
N THR A 24 30.77 34.21 -8.53
CA THR A 24 30.05 33.12 -7.87
C THR A 24 30.95 32.54 -6.80
N TYR A 25 30.46 32.50 -5.57
CA TYR A 25 31.14 31.86 -4.45
C TYR A 25 30.32 30.68 -3.95
N ILE A 26 31.00 29.55 -3.72
CA ILE A 26 30.39 28.31 -3.27
C ILE A 26 30.99 27.99 -1.91
N TYR A 27 30.16 27.96 -0.87
CA TYR A 27 30.56 27.57 0.47
C TYR A 27 30.18 26.12 0.71
N ASN A 28 31.17 25.31 1.09
CA ASN A 28 30.98 23.93 1.45
C ASN A 28 30.88 23.79 2.98
N ILE A 29 29.69 23.39 3.44
CA ILE A 29 29.37 23.24 4.85
C ILE A 29 30.19 22.11 5.50
N SER A 30 30.48 21.03 4.76
CA SER A 30 31.15 19.84 5.30
C SER A 30 32.60 20.09 5.71
N ASN A 31 33.28 21.01 5.02
CA ASN A 31 34.69 21.33 5.26
C ASN A 31 34.92 22.80 5.61
N ASN A 32 33.85 23.60 5.77
CA ASN A 32 33.90 25.01 6.14
C ASN A 32 34.85 25.82 5.23
N SER A 33 34.68 25.69 3.92
CA SER A 33 35.55 26.36 2.95
C SER A 33 34.78 27.01 1.80
N TRP A 34 35.37 28.05 1.24
CA TRP A 34 34.87 28.73 0.05
C TRP A 34 35.67 28.32 -1.19
N SER A 35 34.97 28.09 -2.30
CA SER A 35 35.54 27.98 -3.63
C SER A 35 34.89 28.97 -4.58
N ALA A 36 35.59 29.31 -5.66
CA ALA A 36 35.00 30.07 -6.76
C ALA A 36 34.25 29.12 -7.71
N GLY A 37 33.10 29.55 -8.21
CA GLY A 37 32.43 28.96 -9.37
C GLY A 37 32.60 29.86 -10.60
N ALA A 38 31.97 29.47 -11.71
CA ALA A 38 31.93 30.25 -12.93
C ALA A 38 31.28 31.63 -12.69
N ASP A 39 31.94 32.66 -13.20
CA ASP A 39 31.44 34.03 -13.16
C ASP A 39 30.17 34.15 -14.00
N MET A 40 29.22 34.99 -13.54
CA MET A 40 28.03 35.33 -14.31
C MET A 40 28.40 35.91 -15.69
N PRO A 41 27.57 35.72 -16.72
CA PRO A 41 27.87 36.15 -18.10
C PRO A 41 28.03 37.67 -18.29
N ASP A 42 27.56 38.48 -17.33
CA ASP A 42 27.40 39.93 -17.45
C ASP A 42 28.15 40.74 -16.35
N TYR A 43 28.03 42.08 -16.32
CA TYR A 43 28.71 43.04 -15.44
C TYR A 43 28.44 42.92 -13.94
N GLY A 44 27.76 41.86 -13.49
CA GLY A 44 27.46 41.63 -12.09
C GLY A 44 26.12 42.24 -11.65
N LYS A 45 25.52 41.62 -10.64
CA LYS A 45 24.21 42.01 -10.10
C LYS A 45 24.29 42.31 -8.61
N SER A 46 23.53 43.29 -8.14
CA SER A 46 23.24 43.50 -6.73
C SER A 46 21.73 43.59 -6.49
N SER A 47 21.28 43.30 -5.27
CA SER A 47 19.86 43.35 -4.91
C SER A 47 18.96 42.50 -5.82
N GLY A 48 19.52 41.44 -6.41
CA GLY A 48 18.78 40.42 -7.16
C GLY A 48 18.31 39.30 -6.26
N TRP A 49 17.40 38.48 -6.76
CA TRP A 49 16.81 37.36 -6.03
C TRP A 49 17.22 36.03 -6.66
N ALA A 50 17.58 35.06 -5.84
CA ALA A 50 17.99 33.72 -6.29
C ALA A 50 17.08 32.65 -5.67
N GLU A 51 16.62 31.73 -6.50
CA GLU A 51 15.81 30.59 -6.08
C GLU A 51 16.31 29.31 -6.72
N TRP A 52 16.20 28.18 -6.02
CA TRP A 52 16.38 26.89 -6.66
C TRP A 52 15.26 26.67 -7.67
N LEU A 53 15.60 26.35 -8.92
CA LEU A 53 14.63 25.99 -9.95
C LEU A 53 14.34 24.48 -9.94
N ASN A 54 15.36 23.68 -9.67
CA ASN A 54 15.30 22.23 -9.46
C ASN A 54 16.50 21.79 -8.61
N SER A 55 16.84 20.50 -8.55
CA SER A 55 17.95 19.99 -7.74
C SER A 55 19.35 20.41 -8.19
N THR A 56 19.49 20.90 -9.44
CA THR A 56 20.79 21.24 -10.03
C THR A 56 20.87 22.66 -10.58
N HIS A 57 19.74 23.36 -10.72
CA HIS A 57 19.69 24.69 -11.31
C HIS A 57 19.20 25.75 -10.32
N ILE A 58 19.88 26.89 -10.28
CA ILE A 58 19.49 28.08 -9.50
C ILE A 58 19.16 29.21 -10.47
N ILE A 59 17.98 29.81 -10.34
CA ILE A 59 17.55 30.95 -11.14
C ILE A 59 17.80 32.26 -10.38
N LEU A 60 18.38 33.24 -11.05
CA LEU A 60 18.66 34.59 -10.56
C LEU A 60 17.90 35.61 -11.42
N PHE A 61 17.14 36.48 -10.77
CA PHE A 61 16.29 37.48 -11.45
C PHE A 61 16.24 38.80 -10.69
N GLY A 62 15.77 39.85 -11.38
CA GLY A 62 15.79 41.21 -10.87
C GLY A 62 17.21 41.76 -10.66
N GLY A 63 17.33 42.71 -9.75
CA GLY A 63 18.59 43.32 -9.33
C GLY A 63 19.13 44.42 -10.25
N THR A 64 20.09 45.18 -9.72
CA THR A 64 20.73 46.32 -10.39
C THR A 64 22.18 45.99 -10.76
N GLY A 65 22.68 46.61 -11.83
CA GLY A 65 24.04 46.43 -12.36
C GLY A 65 24.58 47.72 -12.98
N SER A 66 25.87 47.77 -13.35
CA SER A 66 26.46 48.94 -14.01
C SER A 66 26.26 48.90 -15.53
N GLY A 67 25.71 49.95 -16.11
CA GLY A 67 25.61 50.17 -17.57
C GLY A 67 24.24 50.66 -18.05
N SER A 68 24.14 51.06 -19.33
CA SER A 68 22.94 51.65 -19.95
C SER A 68 21.83 50.67 -20.34
N TYR A 69 21.90 49.42 -19.89
CA TYR A 69 20.93 48.36 -20.23
C TYR A 69 19.96 48.12 -19.07
N SER A 70 18.73 47.74 -19.42
CA SER A 70 17.63 47.39 -18.52
C SER A 70 17.88 46.04 -17.81
N TRP A 71 18.98 45.93 -17.06
CA TRP A 71 19.49 44.69 -16.45
C TRP A 71 18.56 44.04 -15.42
N GLY A 72 17.71 44.85 -14.79
CA GLY A 72 16.58 44.43 -13.98
C GLY A 72 15.68 43.40 -14.61
N LYS A 73 15.65 43.38 -15.95
CA LYS A 73 14.76 42.56 -16.73
C LYS A 73 15.33 41.18 -17.07
N HIS A 74 16.62 40.94 -16.82
CA HIS A 74 17.29 39.71 -17.22
C HIS A 74 17.18 38.61 -16.16
N THR A 75 16.99 37.38 -16.67
CA THR A 75 17.04 36.13 -15.90
C THR A 75 18.36 35.42 -16.20
N TYR A 76 18.98 34.82 -15.20
CA TYR A 76 20.15 33.95 -15.36
C TYR A 76 19.90 32.64 -14.63
N ILE A 77 20.38 31.52 -15.19
CA ILE A 77 20.25 30.21 -14.54
C ILE A 77 21.64 29.59 -14.44
N TYR A 78 22.03 29.24 -13.21
CA TYR A 78 23.29 28.57 -12.91
C TYR A 78 23.07 27.06 -12.77
N ASP A 79 23.82 26.28 -13.56
CA ASP A 79 23.89 24.83 -13.46
C ASP A 79 25.03 24.45 -12.50
N THR A 80 24.64 23.89 -11.35
CA THR A 80 25.56 23.50 -10.27
C THR A 80 26.36 22.24 -10.55
N GLU A 81 25.98 21.41 -11.52
CA GLU A 81 26.73 20.21 -11.91
C GLU A 81 27.82 20.56 -12.93
N ASN A 82 27.48 21.44 -13.87
CA ASN A 82 28.38 21.83 -14.96
C ASN A 82 29.18 23.10 -14.67
N ASP A 83 28.95 23.74 -13.53
CA ASP A 83 29.55 25.04 -13.16
C ASP A 83 29.45 26.05 -14.31
N SER A 84 28.21 26.29 -14.78
CA SER A 84 27.97 27.09 -15.98
C SER A 84 26.69 27.90 -15.90
N TRP A 85 26.60 28.95 -16.70
CA TRP A 85 25.45 29.86 -16.75
C TRP A 85 24.72 29.78 -18.07
N SER A 86 23.40 29.97 -18.01
CA SER A 86 22.54 30.23 -19.15
C SER A 86 21.76 31.55 -18.97
N ASP A 87 21.45 32.21 -20.08
CA ASP A 87 20.71 33.48 -20.13
C ASP A 87 19.45 33.29 -21.00
N PRO A 88 18.29 33.02 -20.40
CA PRO A 88 17.00 32.98 -21.09
C PRO A 88 16.57 34.33 -21.72
N GLY A 89 17.28 35.42 -21.43
CA GLY A 89 17.02 36.75 -21.94
C GLY A 89 16.23 37.63 -20.98
N SER A 90 15.90 38.83 -21.47
CA SER A 90 15.11 39.81 -20.72
C SER A 90 13.61 39.56 -20.81
N SER A 91 12.88 39.82 -19.73
CA SER A 91 11.41 39.76 -19.67
C SER A 91 10.82 41.12 -19.32
N ALA A 92 9.73 41.50 -19.98
CA ALA A 92 8.98 42.71 -19.64
C ALA A 92 8.32 42.64 -18.26
N TYR A 93 8.17 41.42 -17.71
CA TYR A 93 7.57 41.14 -16.41
C TYR A 93 8.56 41.29 -15.24
N LEU A 94 9.85 41.46 -15.53
CA LEU A 94 10.86 41.68 -14.50
C LEU A 94 11.13 43.18 -14.33
N TYR A 95 11.47 43.55 -13.11
CA TYR A 95 11.66 44.92 -12.65
C TYR A 95 13.08 45.14 -12.11
N GLU A 96 13.49 46.39 -12.02
CA GLU A 96 14.90 46.74 -11.79
C GLU A 96 15.39 46.52 -10.37
N TRP A 97 14.52 46.64 -9.37
CA TRP A 97 14.90 46.61 -7.97
C TRP A 97 13.69 46.32 -7.09
N GLY A 98 13.95 45.78 -5.89
CA GLY A 98 12.93 45.48 -4.89
C GLY A 98 12.01 44.30 -5.23
N LEU A 99 12.37 43.50 -6.24
CA LEU A 99 11.71 42.23 -6.56
C LEU A 99 12.07 41.19 -5.52
N SER A 100 11.06 40.47 -5.04
CA SER A 100 11.23 39.29 -4.20
C SER A 100 10.75 38.06 -4.93
N GLY A 101 11.14 36.89 -4.42
CA GLY A 101 10.76 35.62 -5.01
C GLY A 101 10.54 34.55 -3.97
N ALA A 102 9.88 33.48 -4.40
CA ALA A 102 9.76 32.25 -3.62
C ALA A 102 9.63 31.06 -4.56
N ASN A 103 10.31 29.96 -4.25
CA ASN A 103 10.02 28.66 -4.86
C ASN A 103 8.86 27.98 -4.11
N ILE A 104 7.68 27.90 -4.74
CA ILE A 104 6.49 27.28 -4.16
C ILE A 104 6.22 25.98 -4.92
N ASN A 105 6.41 24.84 -4.24
CA ASN A 105 6.21 23.50 -4.81
C ASN A 105 6.96 23.28 -6.14
N GLY A 106 8.19 23.79 -6.27
CA GLY A 106 9.01 23.63 -7.46
C GLY A 106 8.76 24.67 -8.57
N ILE A 107 7.84 25.61 -8.36
CA ILE A 107 7.59 26.71 -9.28
C ILE A 107 8.14 28.00 -8.66
N VAL A 108 8.97 28.73 -9.39
CA VAL A 108 9.54 29.99 -8.94
C VAL A 108 8.61 31.14 -9.30
N TYR A 109 8.24 31.93 -8.29
CA TYR A 109 7.39 33.11 -8.42
C TYR A 109 8.16 34.38 -8.10
N THR A 110 7.74 35.48 -8.71
CA THR A 110 8.17 36.83 -8.36
C THR A 110 7.01 37.62 -7.77
N PHE A 111 7.31 38.47 -6.78
CA PHE A 111 6.34 39.36 -6.15
C PHE A 111 6.85 40.80 -6.23
N GLY A 112 6.00 41.68 -6.74
CA GLY A 112 6.25 43.11 -6.71
C GLY A 112 7.44 43.57 -7.52
N GLY A 113 8.15 44.55 -7.00
CA GLY A 113 9.26 45.24 -7.65
C GLY A 113 8.95 46.70 -7.92
N VAL A 114 9.98 47.47 -8.26
CA VAL A 114 9.86 48.89 -8.60
C VAL A 114 9.86 49.05 -10.12
N VAL A 115 8.76 49.60 -10.63
CA VAL A 115 8.56 50.00 -12.02
C VAL A 115 9.04 51.45 -12.18
N GLY A 116 10.20 51.63 -12.84
CA GLY A 116 10.79 52.95 -13.04
C GLY A 116 11.33 53.56 -11.73
N SER A 117 11.14 54.86 -11.52
CA SER A 117 11.76 55.62 -10.42
C SER A 117 10.93 55.75 -9.15
N SER A 118 9.63 55.41 -9.17
CA SER A 118 8.75 55.69 -8.02
C SER A 118 7.48 54.83 -7.94
N SER A 119 7.22 53.95 -8.90
CA SER A 119 6.03 53.10 -8.90
C SER A 119 6.41 51.70 -8.49
N THR A 120 5.58 51.08 -7.67
CA THR A 120 5.72 49.69 -7.24
C THR A 120 4.77 48.82 -8.04
N SER A 121 5.11 47.54 -8.21
CA SER A 121 4.23 46.57 -8.86
C SER A 121 3.43 45.79 -7.82
N LYS A 122 2.26 45.32 -8.24
CA LYS A 122 1.37 44.43 -7.51
C LYS A 122 1.20 43.08 -8.24
N ASP A 123 1.89 42.93 -9.36
CA ASP A 123 1.75 41.77 -10.23
C ASP A 123 2.57 40.60 -9.68
N ILE A 124 2.09 39.40 -9.98
CA ILE A 124 2.74 38.15 -9.62
C ILE A 124 3.00 37.39 -10.92
N TYR A 125 4.25 37.00 -11.13
CA TYR A 125 4.69 36.21 -12.28
C TYR A 125 5.30 34.89 -11.80
N TYR A 126 5.30 33.89 -12.67
CA TYR A 126 6.01 32.64 -12.45
C TYR A 126 6.93 32.32 -13.62
N TYR A 127 7.99 31.56 -13.36
CA TYR A 127 8.90 31.11 -14.41
C TYR A 127 8.45 29.77 -15.01
N ASN A 128 8.15 29.76 -16.30
CA ASN A 128 7.84 28.54 -17.04
C ASN A 128 9.12 27.95 -17.65
N THR A 129 9.56 26.81 -17.13
CA THR A 129 10.78 26.13 -17.58
C THR A 129 10.68 25.53 -18.99
N SER A 130 9.47 25.16 -19.43
CA SER A 130 9.25 24.56 -20.76
C SER A 130 9.40 25.58 -21.88
N THR A 131 9.01 26.83 -21.63
CA THR A 131 9.15 27.94 -22.59
C THR A 131 10.34 28.85 -22.26
N SER A 132 11.03 28.61 -21.15
CA SER A 132 12.12 29.44 -20.63
C SER A 132 11.73 30.93 -20.52
N SER A 133 10.54 31.20 -19.98
CA SER A 133 9.99 32.56 -19.93
C SER A 133 9.13 32.80 -18.69
N TRP A 134 9.08 34.06 -18.23
CA TRP A 134 8.13 34.49 -17.21
C TRP A 134 6.72 34.60 -17.78
N VAL A 135 5.74 34.23 -16.97
CA VAL A 135 4.32 34.25 -17.34
C VAL A 135 3.53 34.92 -16.22
N ASP A 136 2.61 35.80 -16.61
CA ASP A 136 1.63 36.41 -15.71
C ASP A 136 0.69 35.35 -15.14
N THR A 137 0.55 35.36 -13.81
CA THR A 137 -0.36 34.46 -13.11
C THR A 137 -1.83 34.85 -13.30
N GLY A 138 -2.10 36.07 -13.79
CA GLY A 138 -3.42 36.69 -13.83
C GLY A 138 -3.98 36.99 -12.44
N ARG A 139 -3.14 36.87 -11.39
CA ARG A 139 -3.48 37.24 -10.02
C ARG A 139 -2.87 38.61 -9.74
N ASP A 140 -3.77 39.56 -9.53
CA ASP A 140 -3.45 40.92 -9.15
C ASP A 140 -3.42 41.01 -7.61
N SER A 141 -2.29 41.42 -7.02
CA SER A 141 -2.26 41.72 -5.59
C SER A 141 -3.07 42.99 -5.31
N TYR A 142 -3.76 43.02 -4.18
CA TYR A 142 -4.38 44.26 -3.72
C TYR A 142 -3.34 45.30 -3.26
N TYR A 143 -2.12 44.86 -2.92
CA TYR A 143 -1.07 45.69 -2.35
C TYR A 143 0.11 45.82 -3.30
N TYR A 144 0.79 46.95 -3.18
CA TYR A 144 2.04 47.20 -3.86
C TYR A 144 3.19 46.56 -3.09
N HIS A 145 4.09 45.91 -3.83
CA HIS A 145 5.18 45.12 -3.26
C HIS A 145 6.52 45.69 -3.72
N CYS A 146 7.40 46.01 -2.78
CA CYS A 146 8.82 46.24 -3.05
C CYS A 146 9.63 46.04 -1.77
N TYR A 147 10.82 45.46 -1.92
CA TYR A 147 11.73 45.14 -0.80
C TYR A 147 11.09 44.21 0.23
N ASP A 148 10.22 43.31 -0.23
CA ASP A 148 9.67 42.28 0.63
C ASP A 148 10.66 41.11 0.71
N ASP A 149 10.62 40.40 1.82
CA ASP A 149 11.20 39.07 1.92
C ASP A 149 10.05 38.06 1.80
N CYS A 150 10.12 37.21 0.78
CA CYS A 150 9.09 36.21 0.50
C CYS A 150 9.66 34.82 0.72
N VAL A 151 8.89 33.99 1.42
CA VAL A 151 9.27 32.61 1.70
C VAL A 151 8.11 31.67 1.44
N GLU A 152 8.43 30.46 0.99
CA GLU A 152 7.47 29.37 0.91
C GLU A 152 7.13 28.86 2.31
N LEU A 153 5.83 28.73 2.59
CA LEU A 153 5.32 28.10 3.79
C LEU A 153 4.05 27.31 3.45
N GLU A 154 4.13 25.99 3.55
CA GLU A 154 3.01 25.06 3.38
C GLU A 154 2.26 25.27 2.04
N GLY A 155 3.01 25.40 0.94
CA GLY A 155 2.45 25.62 -0.40
C GLY A 155 1.94 27.04 -0.65
N SER A 156 2.26 27.98 0.24
CA SER A 156 1.90 29.40 0.16
C SER A 156 3.15 30.26 0.10
N ALA A 157 3.02 31.49 -0.42
CA ALA A 157 4.06 32.51 -0.24
C ALA A 157 3.68 33.44 0.90
N ILE A 158 4.56 33.55 1.91
CA ILE A 158 4.45 34.59 2.94
C ILE A 158 5.44 35.68 2.60
N CYS A 159 4.92 36.87 2.31
CA CYS A 159 5.74 38.04 1.98
C CYS A 159 5.63 39.09 3.08
N ILE A 160 6.78 39.53 3.59
CA ILE A 160 6.88 40.51 4.68
C ILE A 160 7.75 41.67 4.21
N GLY A 161 7.22 42.89 4.25
CA GLY A 161 8.00 44.07 3.92
C GLY A 161 7.19 45.35 3.86
N SER A 162 7.81 46.40 3.33
CA SER A 162 7.37 47.79 3.48
C SER A 162 6.11 48.16 2.69
N GLY A 163 5.57 47.30 1.81
CA GLY A 163 4.34 47.58 1.08
C GLY A 163 4.40 48.81 0.15
N GLY A 164 5.60 49.29 -0.19
CA GLY A 164 5.81 50.47 -1.03
C GLY A 164 6.07 51.78 -0.25
N TYR A 165 6.46 52.83 -0.99
CA TYR A 165 6.74 54.15 -0.42
C TYR A 165 5.49 54.75 0.25
N GLY A 166 5.44 54.69 1.59
CA GLY A 166 4.38 55.31 2.40
C GLY A 166 3.35 54.35 3.01
N TYR A 167 3.49 53.05 2.78
CA TYR A 167 2.71 52.03 3.50
C TYR A 167 3.52 51.50 4.70
N GLY A 168 2.85 51.24 5.83
CA GLY A 168 3.48 50.55 6.96
C GLY A 168 3.74 49.08 6.61
N GLY A 169 4.64 48.41 7.32
CA GLY A 169 4.97 47.01 7.04
C GLY A 169 3.73 46.11 6.97
N VAL A 170 3.61 45.33 5.89
CA VAL A 170 2.47 44.45 5.62
C VAL A 170 2.95 43.00 5.58
N ILE A 171 2.18 42.11 6.21
CA ILE A 171 2.32 40.65 6.04
C ILE A 171 1.22 40.21 5.08
N GLN A 172 1.61 39.57 3.98
CA GLN A 172 0.68 39.01 3.02
C GLN A 172 0.89 37.50 2.88
N ASN A 173 -0.22 36.77 2.80
CA ASN A 173 -0.24 35.33 2.55
C ASN A 173 -0.89 35.07 1.18
N TYR A 174 -0.11 34.54 0.25
CA TYR A 174 -0.53 34.18 -1.09
C TYR A 174 -0.74 32.67 -1.21
N LEU A 175 -2.01 32.26 -1.36
CA LEU A 175 -2.40 30.86 -1.51
C LEU A 175 -2.55 30.48 -2.99
N PHE A 176 -1.64 29.68 -3.54
CA PHE A 176 -1.64 29.27 -4.95
C PHE A 176 -2.28 27.89 -5.15
N TYR A 177 -3.51 27.89 -5.66
CA TYR A 177 -4.27 26.68 -5.93
C TYR A 177 -4.36 26.41 -7.44
N PRO A 178 -4.23 25.13 -7.85
CA PRO A 178 -4.52 24.72 -9.22
C PRO A 178 -5.98 25.04 -9.55
N ARG A 179 -6.22 25.78 -10.64
CA ARG A 179 -7.57 26.12 -11.09
C ARG A 179 -8.04 25.13 -12.14
N LYS A 180 -9.22 24.55 -11.92
CA LYS A 180 -9.83 23.52 -12.79
C LYS A 180 -8.81 22.49 -13.29
N PRO A 181 -8.10 21.79 -12.39
CA PRO A 181 -7.15 20.78 -12.82
C PRO A 181 -7.85 19.63 -13.55
N GLU A 182 -7.16 19.11 -14.55
CA GLU A 182 -7.61 18.00 -15.40
C GLU A 182 -6.47 16.97 -15.47
N LEU A 183 -6.82 15.69 -15.42
CA LEU A 183 -5.92 14.55 -15.51
C LEU A 183 -6.28 13.73 -16.75
N TYR A 184 -5.29 13.47 -17.57
CA TYR A 184 -5.38 12.72 -18.82
C TYR A 184 -4.48 11.49 -18.75
N ILE A 185 -4.96 10.37 -19.27
CA ILE A 185 -4.26 9.08 -19.25
C ILE A 185 -4.38 8.43 -20.62
N GLY A 186 -3.25 8.06 -21.23
CA GLY A 186 -3.18 7.42 -22.55
C GLY A 186 -2.94 8.40 -23.70
N SER A 187 -3.55 9.58 -23.68
CA SER A 187 -3.24 10.64 -24.65
C SER A 187 -3.56 12.03 -24.12
N THR A 188 -3.28 13.08 -24.91
CA THR A 188 -3.64 14.46 -24.55
C THR A 188 -5.13 14.77 -24.69
N THR A 189 -5.93 13.84 -25.24
CA THR A 189 -7.38 14.00 -25.44
C THR A 189 -8.21 13.07 -24.55
N ASP A 190 -7.59 12.04 -24.00
CA ASP A 190 -8.27 11.06 -23.14
C ASP A 190 -8.37 11.59 -21.70
N LEU A 191 -9.37 12.44 -21.49
CA LEU A 191 -9.68 13.01 -20.20
C LEU A 191 -10.15 11.90 -19.25
N PHE A 192 -9.38 11.65 -18.20
CA PHE A 192 -9.72 10.70 -17.15
C PHE A 192 -10.50 11.37 -16.02
N TRP A 193 -10.02 12.53 -15.57
CA TRP A 193 -10.64 13.27 -14.47
C TRP A 193 -10.55 14.78 -14.71
N ALA A 194 -11.60 15.51 -14.32
CA ALA A 194 -11.62 16.96 -14.31
C ALA A 194 -12.28 17.45 -13.03
N TYR A 195 -11.60 18.36 -12.33
CA TYR A 195 -12.15 18.94 -11.12
C TYR A 195 -13.40 19.77 -11.43
N SER A 196 -14.48 19.49 -10.71
CA SER A 196 -15.77 20.16 -10.90
C SER A 196 -15.80 21.58 -10.31
N GLY A 197 -14.98 21.85 -9.30
CA GLY A 197 -14.87 23.15 -8.65
C GLY A 197 -14.03 24.14 -9.45
N TYR A 198 -13.74 25.29 -8.83
CA TYR A 198 -12.97 26.35 -9.46
C TYR A 198 -11.50 26.27 -9.08
N ASP A 199 -11.17 26.49 -7.81
CA ASP A 199 -9.82 26.32 -7.26
C ASP A 199 -9.76 25.03 -6.45
N PHE A 200 -8.76 24.19 -6.74
CA PHE A 200 -8.57 22.91 -6.08
C PHE A 200 -7.80 23.11 -4.78
N THR A 201 -8.49 22.97 -3.64
CA THR A 201 -7.94 23.24 -2.30
C THR A 201 -7.85 22.00 -1.41
N GLY A 202 -8.32 20.84 -1.87
CA GLY A 202 -8.43 19.61 -1.08
C GLY A 202 -7.75 18.41 -1.73
N THR A 203 -8.10 17.21 -1.26
CA THR A 203 -7.65 15.92 -1.81
C THR A 203 -8.86 15.21 -2.43
N GLU A 204 -8.68 14.62 -3.61
CA GLU A 204 -9.65 13.71 -4.21
C GLU A 204 -9.01 12.35 -4.46
N GLU A 205 -9.68 11.30 -3.99
CA GLU A 205 -9.29 9.91 -4.27
C GLU A 205 -9.83 9.54 -5.66
N LEU A 206 -8.91 9.22 -6.57
CA LEU A 206 -9.24 8.85 -7.95
C LEU A 206 -9.09 7.33 -8.12
N SER A 207 -10.13 6.67 -8.61
CA SER A 207 -10.12 5.23 -8.93
C SER A 207 -10.58 4.99 -10.38
N GLY A 208 -10.29 3.80 -10.93
CA GLY A 208 -10.78 3.39 -12.24
C GLY A 208 -9.89 3.80 -13.44
N PHE A 209 -8.67 4.30 -13.18
CA PHE A 209 -7.72 4.67 -14.24
C PHE A 209 -7.18 3.46 -15.03
N GLU A 210 -7.36 2.24 -14.52
CA GLU A 210 -6.94 0.99 -15.16
C GLU A 210 -7.58 0.80 -16.54
N SER A 211 -8.80 1.31 -16.73
CA SER A 211 -9.53 1.24 -17.99
C SER A 211 -8.86 2.08 -19.09
N ASN A 212 -8.49 3.33 -18.78
CA ASN A 212 -7.73 4.19 -19.69
C ASN A 212 -6.34 3.63 -19.98
N ILE A 213 -5.66 3.09 -18.96
CA ILE A 213 -4.36 2.43 -19.14
C ILE A 213 -4.51 1.23 -20.08
N SER A 214 -5.49 0.34 -19.84
CA SER A 214 -5.71 -0.86 -20.67
C SER A 214 -6.04 -0.50 -22.12
N THR A 215 -6.92 0.48 -22.32
CA THR A 215 -7.29 0.99 -23.65
C THR A 215 -6.06 1.52 -24.41
N TYR A 216 -5.16 2.23 -23.72
CA TYR A 216 -3.91 2.67 -24.33
C TYR A 216 -3.00 1.48 -24.68
N LEU A 217 -2.88 0.50 -23.77
CA LEU A 217 -2.04 -0.68 -23.98
C LEU A 217 -2.52 -1.56 -25.15
N ASP A 218 -3.81 -1.57 -25.48
CA ASP A 218 -4.35 -2.33 -26.62
C ASP A 218 -3.87 -1.81 -27.99
N SER A 219 -3.45 -0.54 -28.05
CA SER A 219 -3.05 0.12 -29.30
C SER A 219 -1.61 0.63 -29.29
N CYS A 220 -0.88 0.44 -28.19
CA CYS A 220 0.48 0.94 -28.06
C CYS A 220 1.47 0.10 -28.88
N GLU A 221 2.44 0.77 -29.48
CA GLU A 221 3.62 0.09 -30.04
C GLU A 221 4.65 -0.08 -28.93
N ALA A 222 4.89 -1.34 -28.53
CA ALA A 222 5.88 -1.66 -27.52
C ALA A 222 7.29 -1.29 -27.99
N ASP A 223 8.13 -0.82 -27.07
CA ASP A 223 9.54 -0.56 -27.35
C ASP A 223 10.32 -1.87 -27.60
N ARG A 224 11.63 -1.74 -27.87
CA ARG A 224 12.51 -2.89 -28.13
C ARG A 224 12.60 -3.91 -26.97
N TYR A 225 12.07 -3.58 -25.80
CA TYR A 225 12.02 -4.42 -24.61
C TYR A 225 10.61 -4.93 -24.30
N GLY A 226 9.62 -4.61 -25.14
CA GLY A 226 8.23 -5.02 -24.96
C GLY A 226 7.43 -4.11 -24.03
N TYR A 227 7.93 -2.91 -23.71
CA TYR A 227 7.21 -1.99 -22.81
C TYR A 227 6.49 -0.88 -23.57
N CYS A 228 5.30 -0.53 -23.10
CA CYS A 228 4.59 0.67 -23.52
C CYS A 228 4.64 1.74 -22.42
N ARG A 229 5.08 2.95 -22.80
CA ARG A 229 5.10 4.10 -21.88
C ARG A 229 3.74 4.77 -21.89
N VAL A 230 2.94 4.50 -20.86
CA VAL A 230 1.61 5.11 -20.73
C VAL A 230 1.76 6.58 -20.31
N PRO A 231 1.36 7.54 -21.15
CA PRO A 231 1.46 8.95 -20.80
C PRO A 231 0.38 9.31 -19.78
N VAL A 232 0.80 9.94 -18.68
CA VAL A 232 -0.07 10.54 -17.66
C VAL A 232 0.21 12.04 -17.63
N ARG A 233 -0.82 12.85 -17.79
CA ARG A 233 -0.68 14.30 -17.88
C ARG A 233 -1.70 15.00 -16.98
N CYS A 234 -1.21 15.76 -16.00
CA CYS A 234 -2.01 16.77 -15.30
C CYS A 234 -1.87 18.11 -16.01
N VAL A 235 -2.98 18.83 -16.15
CA VAL A 235 -2.99 20.23 -16.57
C VAL A 235 -3.85 21.03 -15.61
N SER A 236 -3.55 22.32 -15.48
CA SER A 236 -4.36 23.26 -14.72
C SER A 236 -4.40 24.59 -15.47
N LYS A 237 -5.49 25.34 -15.29
CA LYS A 237 -5.67 26.66 -15.90
C LYS A 237 -4.90 27.77 -15.18
N SER A 238 -4.36 27.47 -14.00
CA SER A 238 -3.47 28.36 -13.28
C SER A 238 -2.33 27.57 -12.67
N VAL A 239 -1.34 28.32 -12.21
CA VAL A 239 -0.28 27.83 -11.36
C VAL A 239 -0.80 27.36 -9.99
N GLY A 240 -0.13 26.36 -9.43
CA GLY A 240 -0.45 25.74 -8.14
C GLY A 240 0.22 24.38 -8.00
N GLY A 241 0.33 23.88 -6.77
CA GLY A 241 0.86 22.54 -6.52
C GLY A 241 -0.21 21.47 -6.75
N LEU A 242 0.04 20.54 -7.67
CA LEU A 242 -0.69 19.27 -7.75
C LEU A 242 0.28 18.16 -7.39
N ARG A 243 -0.05 17.40 -6.35
CA ARG A 243 0.71 16.23 -5.97
C ARG A 243 -0.14 14.99 -6.20
N LEU A 244 0.34 14.11 -7.07
CA LEU A 244 -0.19 12.77 -7.21
C LEU A 244 0.57 11.87 -6.23
N GLU A 245 -0.14 11.31 -5.27
CA GLU A 245 0.41 10.40 -4.27
C GLU A 245 -0.28 9.05 -4.35
N ASN A 246 0.38 8.00 -3.86
CA ASN A 246 -0.18 6.65 -3.76
C ASN A 246 -0.69 6.08 -5.10
N LEU A 247 -0.03 6.42 -6.22
CA LEU A 247 -0.32 5.79 -7.51
C LEU A 247 0.08 4.30 -7.44
N SER A 248 -0.90 3.44 -7.20
CA SER A 248 -0.74 2.00 -7.18
C SER A 248 -1.31 1.41 -8.46
N VAL A 249 -0.44 0.92 -9.35
CA VAL A 249 -0.84 0.19 -10.56
C VAL A 249 -0.60 -1.29 -10.30
N CYS A 250 -1.61 -1.99 -9.78
CA CYS A 250 -1.56 -3.42 -9.56
C CYS A 250 -2.05 -4.15 -10.82
N TYR A 251 -1.13 -4.60 -11.67
CA TYR A 251 -1.46 -5.52 -12.77
C TYR A 251 -1.31 -6.96 -12.29
N ASN A 252 -2.42 -7.56 -11.84
CA ASN A 252 -2.46 -8.98 -11.51
C ASN A 252 -2.79 -9.77 -12.79
N TYR A 253 -1.77 -10.25 -13.50
CA TYR A 253 -1.98 -11.34 -14.46
C TYR A 253 -2.04 -12.66 -13.69
N THR A 254 -3.22 -12.96 -13.16
CA THR A 254 -3.46 -14.23 -12.50
C THR A 254 -3.89 -15.24 -13.56
N ASN A 255 -2.93 -15.97 -14.13
CA ASN A 255 -3.28 -17.21 -14.80
C ASN A 255 -3.57 -18.25 -13.70
N ASN A 256 -4.82 -18.30 -13.23
CA ASN A 256 -5.34 -19.33 -12.32
C ASN A 256 -5.50 -20.68 -13.04
N ALA A 257 -4.58 -21.03 -13.93
CA ALA A 257 -4.52 -22.38 -14.47
C ALA A 257 -3.98 -23.27 -13.35
N THR A 258 -4.88 -23.92 -12.61
CA THR A 258 -4.51 -25.10 -11.82
C THR A 258 -3.95 -26.11 -12.81
N ILE A 259 -2.64 -26.33 -12.77
CA ILE A 259 -2.00 -27.40 -13.53
C ILE A 259 -2.17 -28.64 -12.68
N ASP A 260 -3.25 -29.38 -12.94
CA ASP A 260 -3.44 -30.70 -12.34
C ASP A 260 -2.33 -31.62 -12.85
N ILE A 261 -1.41 -31.99 -11.96
CA ILE A 261 -0.42 -33.01 -12.27
C ILE A 261 -1.19 -34.32 -12.41
N ASN A 262 -1.23 -34.88 -13.63
CA ASN A 262 -1.95 -36.11 -13.91
C ASN A 262 -1.43 -37.24 -13.02
N ALA A 263 -2.25 -37.68 -12.07
CA ALA A 263 -1.93 -38.74 -11.12
C ALA A 263 -1.55 -40.06 -11.83
N THR A 264 -2.12 -40.33 -13.01
CA THR A 264 -1.77 -41.48 -13.83
C THR A 264 -0.33 -41.41 -14.32
N ALA A 265 0.16 -40.24 -14.74
CA ALA A 265 1.54 -40.10 -15.20
C ALA A 265 2.56 -40.28 -14.06
N ILE A 266 2.22 -39.85 -12.85
CA ILE A 266 3.03 -40.13 -11.66
C ILE A 266 3.00 -41.63 -11.33
N GLN A 267 1.82 -42.26 -11.34
CA GLN A 267 1.69 -43.68 -11.06
C GLN A 267 2.41 -44.55 -12.09
N ASP A 268 2.28 -44.25 -13.38
CA ASP A 268 2.98 -44.93 -14.47
C ASP A 268 4.51 -44.83 -14.29
N TYR A 269 5.01 -43.68 -13.84
CA TYR A 269 6.44 -43.50 -13.52
C TYR A 269 6.86 -44.36 -12.33
N LEU A 270 6.04 -44.47 -11.29
CA LEU A 270 6.32 -45.28 -10.10
C LEU A 270 6.21 -46.79 -10.39
N ASP A 271 5.21 -47.21 -11.16
CA ASP A 271 4.98 -48.61 -11.56
C ASP A 271 6.06 -49.12 -12.52
N ALA A 272 6.65 -48.22 -13.31
CA ALA A 272 7.79 -48.54 -14.17
C ALA A 272 9.09 -48.82 -13.39
N GLN A 273 9.14 -48.57 -12.07
CA GLN A 273 10.33 -48.82 -11.27
C GLN A 273 10.45 -50.29 -10.87
N SER A 274 11.63 -50.87 -11.10
CA SER A 274 11.87 -52.32 -10.96
C SER A 274 12.09 -52.83 -9.53
N SER A 275 12.10 -51.94 -8.53
CA SER A 275 12.39 -52.28 -7.13
C SER A 275 11.56 -51.44 -6.15
N SER A 276 11.30 -51.96 -4.96
CA SER A 276 10.73 -51.14 -3.88
C SER A 276 11.78 -50.15 -3.36
N GLY A 277 11.38 -48.90 -3.10
CA GLY A 277 12.29 -47.87 -2.61
C GLY A 277 11.79 -46.45 -2.84
N TYR A 278 12.66 -45.48 -2.53
CA TYR A 278 12.38 -44.06 -2.75
C TYR A 278 12.84 -43.64 -4.15
N TYR A 279 11.96 -42.95 -4.88
CA TYR A 279 12.23 -42.46 -6.22
C TYR A 279 12.00 -40.95 -6.30
N ASN A 280 12.94 -40.24 -6.93
CA ASN A 280 12.80 -38.82 -7.22
C ASN A 280 11.96 -38.65 -8.49
N ILE A 281 10.85 -37.92 -8.39
CA ILE A 281 9.99 -37.59 -9.54
C ILE A 281 10.53 -36.30 -10.18
N PRO A 282 10.99 -36.32 -11.45
CA PRO A 282 11.53 -35.12 -12.09
C PRO A 282 10.40 -34.17 -12.52
N ILE A 283 10.39 -32.95 -11.98
CA ILE A 283 9.48 -31.87 -12.39
C ILE A 283 10.29 -30.77 -13.06
N LYS A 284 9.93 -30.39 -14.29
CA LYS A 284 10.57 -29.28 -15.03
C LYS A 284 9.54 -28.19 -15.32
N ILE A 285 9.84 -26.97 -14.88
CA ILE A 285 9.03 -25.77 -15.11
C ILE A 285 9.93 -24.75 -15.81
N SER A 286 9.48 -24.17 -16.91
CA SER A 286 10.27 -23.22 -17.71
C SER A 286 9.38 -22.18 -18.39
N SER A 287 9.91 -20.97 -18.58
CA SER A 287 9.33 -19.89 -19.37
C SER A 287 10.29 -19.52 -20.50
N GLU A 288 9.75 -19.13 -21.65
CA GLU A 288 10.52 -18.58 -22.78
C GLU A 288 10.82 -17.08 -22.63
N THR A 289 10.22 -16.41 -21.63
CA THR A 289 10.37 -14.97 -21.37
C THR A 289 10.97 -14.71 -19.99
N ASN A 290 11.57 -13.53 -19.81
CA ASN A 290 12.12 -13.07 -18.53
C ASN A 290 10.99 -12.67 -17.57
N SER A 291 10.40 -13.65 -16.89
CA SER A 291 9.33 -13.49 -15.90
C SER A 291 9.62 -14.25 -14.60
N THR A 292 8.91 -13.89 -13.53
CA THR A 292 8.93 -14.64 -12.26
C THR A 292 7.89 -15.75 -12.34
N ILE A 293 8.33 -17.01 -12.29
CA ILE A 293 7.43 -18.15 -12.09
C ILE A 293 7.37 -18.43 -10.60
N GLN A 294 6.25 -18.07 -9.97
CA GLN A 294 5.99 -18.43 -8.58
C GLN A 294 5.21 -19.75 -8.55
N VAL A 295 5.75 -20.74 -7.85
CA VAL A 295 5.15 -22.06 -7.72
C VAL A 295 4.84 -22.27 -6.25
N ASP A 296 3.55 -22.19 -5.92
CA ASP A 296 3.05 -22.36 -4.57
C ASP A 296 2.20 -23.63 -4.47
N ASN A 297 2.13 -24.20 -3.28
CA ASN A 297 1.21 -25.31 -2.95
C ASN A 297 1.36 -26.57 -3.84
N ILE A 298 2.58 -26.96 -4.26
CA ILE A 298 2.79 -28.34 -4.74
C ILE A 298 2.53 -29.26 -3.56
N ASN A 299 1.34 -29.86 -3.53
CA ASN A 299 0.94 -30.81 -2.51
C ASN A 299 0.62 -32.15 -3.17
N ILE A 300 1.36 -33.18 -2.79
CA ILE A 300 1.07 -34.57 -3.15
C ILE A 300 0.55 -35.22 -1.88
N THR A 301 -0.77 -35.39 -1.78
CA THR A 301 -1.36 -36.06 -0.63
C THR A 301 -1.88 -37.43 -0.99
N TYR A 302 -1.25 -38.45 -0.42
CA TYR A 302 -1.76 -39.81 -0.45
C TYR A 302 -2.80 -39.96 0.67
N TYR A 303 -4.07 -40.00 0.30
CA TYR A 303 -5.17 -40.40 1.19
C TYR A 303 -5.66 -41.77 0.73
N GLY A 304 -5.26 -42.82 1.45
CA GLY A 304 -5.68 -44.18 1.13
C GLY A 304 -6.16 -44.93 2.35
N SER A 305 -7.26 -45.67 2.21
CA SER A 305 -7.55 -46.79 3.11
C SER A 305 -6.56 -47.92 2.84
N ASP A 306 -6.15 -48.61 3.89
CA ASP A 306 -5.30 -49.79 3.78
C ASP A 306 -5.99 -51.01 4.37
N ASN A 307 -5.70 -52.18 3.82
CA ASN A 307 -6.21 -53.45 4.30
C ASN A 307 -5.08 -54.20 4.99
N ILE A 308 -5.11 -54.21 6.31
CA ILE A 308 -4.15 -54.98 7.12
C ILE A 308 -4.70 -56.38 7.29
N THR A 309 -3.98 -57.37 6.76
CA THR A 309 -4.32 -58.78 6.96
C THR A 309 -3.79 -59.22 8.31
N VAL A 310 -4.68 -59.61 9.22
CA VAL A 310 -4.32 -60.12 10.56
C VAL A 310 -4.58 -61.62 10.57
N THR A 311 -3.53 -62.39 10.81
CA THR A 311 -3.63 -63.85 10.96
C THR A 311 -3.45 -64.22 12.43
N ALA A 312 -4.48 -64.82 13.02
CA ALA A 312 -4.38 -65.45 14.33
C ALA A 312 -3.89 -66.89 14.13
N HIS A 313 -2.80 -67.23 14.81
CA HIS A 313 -2.25 -68.58 14.84
C HIS A 313 -2.61 -69.26 16.16
N PHE A 314 -3.24 -70.42 16.08
CA PHE A 314 -3.45 -71.31 17.21
C PHE A 314 -2.61 -72.57 17.01
N ASP A 315 -1.64 -72.78 17.90
CA ASP A 315 -0.67 -73.89 17.78
C ASP A 315 -1.27 -75.28 18.07
N GLY A 316 -2.55 -75.35 18.43
CA GLY A 316 -3.21 -76.57 18.85
C GLY A 316 -3.02 -76.85 20.33
N ASN A 317 -3.82 -77.77 20.86
CA ASN A 317 -3.66 -78.33 22.20
C ASN A 317 -4.12 -79.79 22.23
N ALA A 318 -4.23 -80.39 23.41
CA ALA A 318 -4.65 -81.79 23.56
C ALA A 318 -6.05 -82.10 22.98
N ASP A 319 -6.91 -81.09 22.87
CA ASP A 319 -8.32 -81.22 22.49
C ASP A 319 -8.62 -80.66 21.09
N TYR A 320 -7.75 -79.81 20.52
CA TYR A 320 -7.96 -79.12 19.24
C TYR A 320 -6.69 -79.06 18.37
N ASN A 321 -6.85 -79.29 17.07
CA ASN A 321 -5.76 -79.18 16.10
C ASN A 321 -5.29 -77.71 15.93
N ALA A 322 -4.02 -77.56 15.55
CA ALA A 322 -3.49 -76.27 15.13
C ALA A 322 -4.31 -75.69 13.97
N SER A 323 -4.55 -74.39 13.99
CA SER A 323 -5.34 -73.70 12.99
C SER A 323 -4.89 -72.24 12.85
N ASN A 324 -5.17 -71.68 11.68
CA ASN A 324 -4.99 -70.26 11.41
C ASN A 324 -6.35 -69.68 11.05
N ASP A 325 -6.64 -68.48 11.55
CA ASP A 325 -7.76 -67.68 11.08
C ASP A 325 -7.22 -66.34 10.56
N THR A 326 -7.72 -65.91 9.41
CA THR A 326 -7.25 -64.69 8.74
C THR A 326 -8.40 -63.72 8.59
N GLN A 327 -8.23 -62.53 9.13
CA GLN A 327 -9.20 -61.44 9.04
C GLN A 327 -8.56 -60.23 8.35
N ILE A 328 -9.37 -59.47 7.62
CA ILE A 328 -8.94 -58.20 7.01
C ILE A 328 -9.41 -57.06 7.90
N VAL A 329 -8.46 -56.29 8.43
CA VAL A 329 -8.72 -55.04 9.15
C VAL A 329 -8.56 -53.90 8.16
N LYS A 330 -9.67 -53.29 7.76
CA LYS A 330 -9.65 -52.08 6.94
C LYS A 330 -9.38 -50.86 7.82
N VAL A 331 -8.29 -50.16 7.55
CA VAL A 331 -7.96 -48.87 8.16
C VAL A 331 -8.41 -47.78 7.19
N VAL A 332 -9.23 -46.85 7.67
CA VAL A 332 -9.80 -45.77 6.86
C VAL A 332 -9.31 -44.41 7.35
N TYR A 333 -9.01 -43.51 6.41
CA TYR A 333 -8.65 -42.13 6.72
C TYR A 333 -9.90 -41.33 7.09
N SER A 334 -9.98 -40.86 8.34
CA SER A 334 -11.14 -40.15 8.92
C SER A 334 -10.80 -38.74 9.43
N ASN A 335 -9.79 -38.10 8.85
CA ASN A 335 -9.37 -36.77 9.28
C ASN A 335 -10.38 -35.69 8.86
N PHE A 336 -10.27 -34.52 9.49
CA PHE A 336 -11.16 -33.39 9.27
C PHE A 336 -10.45 -32.08 9.62
N ASN A 337 -10.91 -30.98 9.03
CA ASN A 337 -10.50 -29.64 9.40
C ASN A 337 -11.63 -28.96 10.18
N VAL A 338 -11.26 -28.10 11.13
CA VAL A 338 -12.18 -27.21 11.84
C VAL A 338 -11.82 -25.79 11.45
N SER A 339 -12.82 -25.02 11.04
CA SER A 339 -12.67 -23.61 10.71
C SER A 339 -13.63 -22.76 11.53
N LEU A 340 -13.20 -21.55 11.85
CA LEU A 340 -14.02 -20.51 12.49
C LEU A 340 -14.70 -19.64 11.42
N PRO A 341 -15.72 -18.84 11.77
CA PRO A 341 -16.33 -17.86 10.87
C PRO A 341 -15.29 -16.97 10.15
N PRO A 342 -15.58 -16.49 8.93
CA PRO A 342 -14.73 -15.51 8.25
C PRO A 342 -14.43 -14.29 9.14
N ASP A 343 -13.21 -13.78 9.07
CA ASP A 343 -12.72 -12.62 9.85
C ASP A 343 -12.67 -12.85 11.38
N TYR A 344 -12.54 -14.10 11.83
CA TYR A 344 -12.34 -14.40 13.26
C TYR A 344 -10.98 -13.89 13.75
N PRO A 345 -10.91 -13.13 14.86
CA PRO A 345 -9.68 -12.51 15.34
C PRO A 345 -8.73 -13.45 16.12
N SER A 346 -9.05 -14.75 16.21
CA SER A 346 -8.32 -15.72 17.05
C SER A 346 -8.48 -17.15 16.55
N ASP A 347 -7.63 -18.05 17.05
CA ASP A 347 -7.69 -19.50 16.79
C ASP A 347 -8.68 -20.25 17.70
N GLU A 348 -9.35 -19.53 18.62
CA GLU A 348 -10.27 -20.07 19.61
C GLU A 348 -11.60 -19.31 19.61
N LEU A 349 -12.67 -19.93 20.11
CA LEU A 349 -13.98 -19.29 20.27
C LEU A 349 -13.91 -18.15 21.31
N VAL A 350 -14.25 -16.94 20.90
CA VAL A 350 -14.37 -15.73 21.73
C VAL A 350 -15.82 -15.53 22.15
N TRP A 351 -16.04 -15.23 23.43
CA TRP A 351 -17.37 -15.02 23.97
C TRP A 351 -17.45 -13.72 24.76
N LEU A 352 -18.53 -12.98 24.56
CA LEU A 352 -18.74 -11.66 25.14
C LEU A 352 -20.11 -11.58 25.84
N PRO A 353 -20.30 -12.26 26.99
CA PRO A 353 -21.53 -12.14 27.76
C PRO A 353 -21.66 -10.71 28.32
N VAL A 354 -22.87 -10.15 28.26
CA VAL A 354 -23.15 -8.78 28.74
C VAL A 354 -23.26 -8.68 30.27
N SER A 355 -23.48 -9.81 30.92
CA SER A 355 -23.59 -9.94 32.38
C SER A 355 -23.23 -11.36 32.83
N ASN A 356 -23.00 -11.53 34.13
CA ASN A 356 -22.74 -12.84 34.74
C ASN A 356 -23.96 -13.78 34.84
N SER A 357 -25.10 -13.39 34.26
CA SER A 357 -26.33 -14.19 34.17
C SER A 357 -26.90 -14.21 32.74
N SER A 358 -26.05 -13.91 31.75
CA SER A 358 -26.45 -13.94 30.32
C SER A 358 -26.84 -15.37 29.90
N LYS A 359 -27.88 -15.49 29.08
CA LYS A 359 -28.36 -16.77 28.52
C LYS A 359 -28.27 -16.76 27.00
N ASN A 360 -28.12 -17.95 26.42
CA ASN A 360 -28.02 -18.16 24.98
C ASN A 360 -26.95 -17.31 24.30
N VAL A 361 -25.86 -17.00 25.01
CA VAL A 361 -24.75 -16.24 24.45
C VAL A 361 -24.11 -17.11 23.37
N THR A 362 -23.93 -16.59 22.17
CA THR A 362 -23.21 -17.26 21.09
C THR A 362 -21.78 -16.74 21.01
N PRO A 363 -20.82 -17.53 20.48
CA PRO A 363 -19.49 -17.02 20.23
C PRO A 363 -19.52 -15.91 19.17
N TRP A 364 -18.52 -15.04 19.19
CA TRP A 364 -18.38 -13.95 18.21
C TRP A 364 -18.47 -14.50 16.77
N GLY A 365 -19.11 -13.78 15.86
CA GLY A 365 -19.24 -14.18 14.45
C GLY A 365 -20.25 -15.29 14.15
N GLN A 366 -20.75 -16.04 15.13
CA GLN A 366 -21.83 -17.01 14.91
C GLN A 366 -23.17 -16.30 14.67
N THR A 367 -23.93 -16.74 13.66
CA THR A 367 -25.29 -16.30 13.34
C THR A 367 -26.19 -17.50 13.03
N ASP A 368 -27.44 -17.25 12.64
CA ASP A 368 -28.35 -18.34 12.27
C ASP A 368 -27.90 -19.14 11.03
N SER A 369 -27.13 -18.50 10.14
CA SER A 369 -26.60 -19.09 8.91
C SER A 369 -25.10 -19.34 8.96
N ILE A 370 -24.40 -18.79 9.95
CA ILE A 370 -22.94 -18.91 10.12
C ILE A 370 -22.66 -19.67 11.42
N PRO A 371 -22.19 -20.93 11.36
CA PRO A 371 -21.93 -21.72 12.56
C PRO A 371 -20.69 -21.21 13.31
N GLY A 372 -20.62 -21.49 14.62
CA GLY A 372 -19.44 -21.15 15.42
C GLY A 372 -18.21 -21.96 15.02
N TRP A 373 -18.38 -23.22 14.60
CA TRP A 373 -17.37 -23.97 13.85
C TRP A 373 -17.96 -24.54 12.58
N ASN A 374 -17.19 -24.53 11.50
CA ASN A 374 -17.47 -25.32 10.32
C ASN A 374 -16.45 -26.44 10.20
N ILE A 375 -16.92 -27.68 10.33
CA ILE A 375 -16.07 -28.88 10.26
C ILE A 375 -16.16 -29.43 8.85
N THR A 376 -15.02 -29.62 8.19
CA THR A 376 -14.93 -30.20 6.84
C THR A 376 -14.26 -31.56 6.90
N SER A 377 -14.99 -32.58 6.45
CA SER A 377 -14.46 -33.94 6.34
C SER A 377 -13.38 -34.01 5.26
N LEU A 378 -12.23 -34.59 5.61
CA LEU A 378 -11.16 -34.95 4.67
C LEU A 378 -11.16 -36.45 4.36
N ALA A 379 -12.11 -37.21 4.92
CA ALA A 379 -12.29 -38.61 4.57
C ALA A 379 -12.70 -38.71 3.10
N TYR A 380 -12.25 -39.79 2.44
CA TYR A 380 -12.55 -40.07 1.03
C TYR A 380 -13.38 -41.35 0.86
N ASP A 381 -13.06 -42.41 1.58
CA ASP A 381 -13.62 -43.75 1.32
C ASP A 381 -14.90 -44.08 2.09
N GLN A 382 -14.99 -43.70 3.37
CA GLN A 382 -16.05 -44.13 4.27
C GLN A 382 -16.46 -43.02 5.23
N PRO A 383 -17.74 -42.96 5.62
CA PRO A 383 -18.21 -42.03 6.63
C PRO A 383 -17.69 -42.38 8.03
N PHE A 384 -17.71 -41.39 8.91
CA PHE A 384 -17.30 -41.54 10.31
C PHE A 384 -18.21 -40.74 11.24
N ASN A 385 -18.27 -41.12 12.50
CA ASN A 385 -18.91 -40.37 13.58
C ASN A 385 -17.91 -39.40 14.19
N LEU A 386 -18.38 -38.21 14.57
CA LEU A 386 -17.59 -37.21 15.27
C LEU A 386 -18.13 -37.01 16.67
N SER A 387 -17.25 -37.10 17.66
CA SER A 387 -17.55 -36.86 19.07
C SER A 387 -16.72 -35.72 19.62
N ILE A 388 -17.25 -35.04 20.62
CA ILE A 388 -16.61 -33.89 21.29
C ILE A 388 -16.60 -34.09 22.81
N LYS A 389 -15.60 -33.52 23.48
CA LYS A 389 -15.58 -33.31 24.93
C LYS A 389 -14.88 -32.01 25.29
N VAL A 390 -15.07 -31.55 26.53
CA VAL A 390 -14.24 -30.50 27.14
C VAL A 390 -13.19 -31.13 28.07
N ASN A 391 -12.04 -30.47 28.22
CA ASN A 391 -10.95 -30.95 29.07
C ASN A 391 -11.34 -31.10 30.56
N GLU A 392 -12.21 -30.22 31.06
CA GLU A 392 -12.60 -30.15 32.47
C GLU A 392 -14.07 -29.75 32.61
N SER A 393 -14.68 -30.09 33.75
CA SER A 393 -16.05 -29.70 34.05
C SER A 393 -16.22 -28.18 34.15
N TYR A 394 -17.38 -27.68 33.73
CA TYR A 394 -17.75 -26.28 33.94
C TYR A 394 -18.11 -26.01 35.41
N PRO A 395 -17.87 -24.79 35.93
CA PRO A 395 -18.44 -24.35 37.19
C PRO A 395 -19.96 -24.52 37.20
N SER A 396 -20.57 -24.78 38.35
CA SER A 396 -22.01 -25.03 38.46
C SER A 396 -22.90 -23.86 37.98
N CYS A 397 -22.35 -22.64 37.96
CA CYS A 397 -23.01 -21.44 37.47
C CYS A 397 -23.06 -21.35 35.93
N MET A 398 -22.39 -22.25 35.21
CA MET A 398 -22.19 -22.16 33.77
C MET A 398 -22.52 -23.48 33.09
N ASN A 399 -23.12 -23.41 31.91
CA ASN A 399 -23.23 -24.57 31.04
C ASN A 399 -22.99 -24.19 29.57
N MET A 400 -22.57 -25.17 28.78
CA MET A 400 -22.29 -25.00 27.36
C MET A 400 -23.07 -26.04 26.56
N THR A 401 -23.86 -25.56 25.60
CA THR A 401 -24.59 -26.40 24.66
C THR A 401 -23.94 -26.32 23.29
N VAL A 402 -23.76 -27.48 22.65
CA VAL A 402 -23.26 -27.60 21.27
C VAL A 402 -24.23 -28.41 20.43
N SER A 403 -24.46 -28.03 19.18
CA SER A 403 -25.35 -28.73 18.26
C SER A 403 -24.78 -28.76 16.84
N SER A 404 -25.10 -29.79 16.07
CA SER A 404 -24.86 -29.84 14.61
C SER A 404 -25.94 -29.11 13.81
N SER A 405 -26.91 -28.48 14.48
CA SER A 405 -27.94 -27.63 13.88
C SER A 405 -27.97 -26.27 14.58
N ASN A 406 -28.55 -25.25 13.94
CA ASN A 406 -28.81 -23.95 14.57
C ASN A 406 -29.98 -24.00 15.58
N ASN A 407 -30.25 -25.14 16.19
CA ASN A 407 -31.29 -25.29 17.20
C ASN A 407 -30.68 -25.80 18.51
N LYS A 408 -30.64 -24.91 19.52
CA LYS A 408 -30.08 -25.24 20.84
C LYS A 408 -30.77 -26.42 21.51
N SER A 409 -32.08 -26.63 21.28
CA SER A 409 -32.81 -27.73 21.93
C SER A 409 -32.46 -29.11 21.39
N GLU A 410 -31.86 -29.18 20.20
CA GLU A 410 -31.29 -30.40 19.60
C GLU A 410 -29.84 -30.64 20.05
N GLY A 411 -29.24 -29.67 20.75
CA GLY A 411 -27.86 -29.72 21.20
C GLY A 411 -27.65 -30.57 22.44
N ILE A 412 -26.39 -30.92 22.67
CA ILE A 412 -25.93 -31.63 23.85
C ILE A 412 -25.27 -30.66 24.84
N LEU A 413 -25.43 -30.94 26.14
CA LEU A 413 -24.67 -30.26 27.17
C LEU A 413 -23.27 -30.88 27.28
N LEU A 414 -22.24 -30.07 27.03
CA LEU A 414 -20.86 -30.51 27.01
C LEU A 414 -20.36 -30.91 28.41
N ASN A 415 -19.68 -32.05 28.46
CA ASN A 415 -18.97 -32.52 29.65
C ASN A 415 -17.61 -33.15 29.28
N THR A 416 -16.97 -33.80 30.26
CA THR A 416 -15.63 -34.35 30.14
C THR A 416 -15.55 -35.71 29.43
N SER A 417 -16.68 -36.29 29.05
CA SER A 417 -16.78 -37.53 28.29
C SER A 417 -17.03 -37.23 26.81
N TYR A 418 -16.50 -38.07 25.91
CA TYR A 418 -16.80 -37.93 24.48
C TYR A 418 -18.29 -38.17 24.22
N GLN A 419 -18.95 -37.15 23.68
CA GLN A 419 -20.35 -37.18 23.29
C GLN A 419 -20.43 -37.00 21.77
N GLN A 420 -21.16 -37.89 21.10
CA GLN A 420 -21.30 -37.84 19.64
C GLN A 420 -22.13 -36.61 19.23
N ILE A 421 -21.60 -35.84 18.28
CA ILE A 421 -22.24 -34.62 17.74
C ILE A 421 -22.59 -34.73 16.26
N ILE A 422 -21.89 -35.58 15.50
CA ILE A 422 -22.24 -35.88 14.11
C ILE A 422 -22.26 -37.39 13.96
N THR A 423 -23.34 -37.88 13.36
CA THR A 423 -23.52 -39.30 13.01
C THR A 423 -23.43 -39.43 11.50
N ASN A 424 -22.73 -40.45 11.01
CA ASN A 424 -22.58 -40.71 9.57
C ASN A 424 -22.05 -39.50 8.78
N PHE A 425 -20.94 -38.92 9.23
CA PHE A 425 -20.39 -37.73 8.58
C PHE A 425 -19.85 -38.07 7.18
N THR A 426 -20.52 -37.56 6.16
CA THR A 426 -20.25 -37.87 4.76
C THR A 426 -18.85 -37.37 4.33
N PRO A 427 -18.05 -38.21 3.64
CA PRO A 427 -16.78 -37.83 3.02
C PRO A 427 -16.85 -36.51 2.23
N LEU A 428 -15.82 -35.67 2.34
CA LEU A 428 -15.67 -34.42 1.60
C LEU A 428 -16.83 -33.41 1.74
N THR A 429 -17.66 -33.54 2.78
CA THR A 429 -18.72 -32.58 3.09
C THR A 429 -18.35 -31.72 4.29
N SER A 430 -19.05 -30.58 4.44
CA SER A 430 -18.90 -29.71 5.61
C SER A 430 -20.16 -29.72 6.46
N GLN A 431 -19.99 -29.62 7.78
CA GLN A 431 -21.06 -29.56 8.76
C GLN A 431 -20.80 -28.43 9.74
N GLY A 432 -21.78 -27.54 9.87
CA GLY A 432 -21.76 -26.47 10.87
C GLY A 432 -22.05 -27.00 12.27
N ILE A 433 -21.37 -26.43 13.26
CA ILE A 433 -21.56 -26.66 14.68
C ILE A 433 -21.88 -25.31 15.35
N TRP A 434 -23.02 -25.26 16.03
CA TRP A 434 -23.50 -24.09 16.76
C TRP A 434 -23.33 -24.27 18.25
N TRP A 435 -23.09 -23.15 18.91
CA TRP A 435 -22.68 -23.09 20.31
C TRP A 435 -23.49 -22.08 21.10
N TRP A 436 -23.80 -22.40 22.36
CA TRP A 436 -24.48 -21.50 23.29
C TRP A 436 -23.94 -21.64 24.71
N LEU A 437 -23.73 -20.50 25.35
CA LEU A 437 -23.30 -20.36 26.73
C LEU A 437 -24.45 -19.80 27.59
N ASP A 438 -24.76 -20.46 28.70
CA ASP A 438 -25.61 -19.93 29.75
C ASP A 438 -24.83 -19.72 31.04
N LEU A 439 -25.06 -18.56 31.66
CA LEU A 439 -24.51 -18.18 32.96
C LEU A 439 -25.63 -17.97 33.98
N GLU A 440 -25.37 -18.28 35.24
CA GLU A 440 -26.30 -18.13 36.36
C GLU A 440 -25.56 -17.55 37.57
N ASN A 441 -25.50 -16.21 37.66
CA ASN A 441 -24.82 -15.48 38.72
C ASN A 441 -23.37 -15.91 38.93
N CYS A 442 -22.62 -16.15 37.85
CA CYS A 442 -21.23 -16.56 37.95
C CYS A 442 -20.36 -15.48 38.61
N ASP A 443 -19.48 -15.90 39.51
CA ASP A 443 -18.47 -15.01 40.08
C ASP A 443 -17.29 -14.81 39.12
N ARG A 444 -16.44 -13.83 39.44
CA ARG A 444 -15.28 -13.48 38.62
C ARG A 444 -14.29 -14.64 38.48
N ASP A 445 -14.12 -15.44 39.53
CA ASP A 445 -13.16 -16.54 39.54
C ASP A 445 -13.65 -17.69 38.64
N SER A 446 -14.94 -18.00 38.67
CA SER A 446 -15.60 -18.96 37.78
C SER A 446 -15.52 -18.52 36.31
N LEU A 447 -15.68 -17.23 36.04
CA LEU A 447 -15.48 -16.67 34.70
C LEU A 447 -14.00 -16.68 34.27
N GLY A 448 -13.07 -16.47 35.21
CA GLY A 448 -11.62 -16.51 34.95
C GLY A 448 -11.11 -17.92 34.64
N ALA A 449 -11.61 -18.94 35.33
CA ALA A 449 -11.28 -20.35 35.07
C ALA A 449 -11.75 -20.83 33.68
N TRP A 450 -12.74 -20.14 33.09
CA TRP A 450 -13.33 -20.49 31.80
C TRP A 450 -12.48 -20.04 30.59
N VAL A 451 -11.65 -19.00 30.69
CA VAL A 451 -10.90 -18.40 29.56
C VAL A 451 -9.89 -19.36 28.89
N ARG A 452 -9.77 -20.61 29.34
CA ARG A 452 -8.79 -21.60 28.85
C ARG A 452 -9.37 -23.00 28.64
N ARG A 453 -10.65 -23.12 28.26
CA ARG A 453 -11.25 -24.44 28.00
C ARG A 453 -10.81 -24.98 26.65
N THR A 454 -10.25 -26.18 26.67
CA THR A 454 -9.85 -26.90 25.45
C THR A 454 -10.91 -27.94 25.10
N TYR A 455 -11.32 -27.93 23.84
CA TYR A 455 -12.26 -28.88 23.28
C TYR A 455 -11.50 -29.95 22.50
N TYR A 456 -11.89 -31.21 22.67
CA TYR A 456 -11.29 -32.33 21.95
C TYR A 456 -12.31 -32.96 21.03
N LEU A 457 -11.92 -33.15 19.77
CA LEU A 457 -12.70 -33.88 18.78
C LEU A 457 -12.10 -35.26 18.55
N LYS A 458 -12.96 -36.24 18.32
CA LYS A 458 -12.58 -37.61 18.04
C LYS A 458 -13.42 -38.14 16.88
N ALA A 459 -12.76 -38.56 15.81
CA ALA A 459 -13.38 -39.25 14.69
C ALA A 459 -13.30 -40.76 14.89
N CYS A 460 -14.43 -41.43 14.70
CA CYS A 460 -14.58 -42.87 14.80
C CYS A 460 -15.28 -43.37 13.54
N CYS A 461 -14.77 -44.41 12.90
CA CYS A 461 -15.48 -45.02 11.76
C CYS A 461 -16.95 -45.36 12.12
N TYR A 462 -17.85 -45.14 11.16
CA TYR A 462 -19.31 -45.17 11.37
C TYR A 462 -19.85 -46.50 11.92
N ASP A 463 -19.30 -47.63 11.47
CA ASP A 463 -19.73 -49.00 11.81
C ASP A 463 -18.60 -49.89 12.36
N CYS A 464 -17.55 -49.29 12.93
CA CYS A 464 -16.39 -50.05 13.40
C CYS A 464 -16.59 -50.69 14.79
N VAL A 465 -15.94 -51.83 15.02
CA VAL A 465 -16.15 -52.75 16.15
C VAL A 465 -15.92 -52.11 17.53
N LYS A 466 -15.15 -51.01 17.62
CA LYS A 466 -15.02 -50.13 18.80
C LYS A 466 -14.16 -48.90 18.50
N CYS A 467 -14.42 -47.81 19.22
CA CYS A 467 -13.60 -46.59 19.19
C CYS A 467 -13.31 -46.14 20.64
N GLU A 468 -12.26 -46.68 21.26
CA GLU A 468 -11.92 -46.42 22.68
C GLU A 468 -11.32 -45.05 22.92
#